data_AF-A0A804NM57-F1
#
_entry.id   AF-A0A804NM57-F1
#
_cell.length_a   1.000
_cell.length_b   1.000
_cell.length_c   1.000
_cell.angle_alpha   90.00
_cell.angle_beta   90.00
_cell.angle_gamma   90.00
#
_symmetry.space_group_name_H-M   'P 1'
#
loop_
_entity.id
_entity.type
_entity.pdbx_description
1 polymer ?
#
loop_
_entity_poly.entity_id
_entity_poly.type
_entity_poly.pdbx_seq_one_letter_code
_entity_poly.pdbx_strand_id
1 'polypeptide(L)'
;MSTCDDNGTTSSTSKIRKKAKKRDSEEEGLIAAFKSVGDTLSSAIEKVATGDTDVPDDLFDSLINLPGFEQTHISLYFNYLVVHPHIARAFNKLPFDHKLIWARNFVSEKFPGV
;
A
#
# COMPACT_ATOMS: atom_id res chain seq x y z
N MET A 1 -88.75 38.07 7.12
CA MET A 1 -87.41 38.63 6.84
C MET A 1 -86.42 37.73 7.56
N SER A 2 -85.71 36.87 6.82
CA SER A 2 -84.72 35.93 7.36
C SER A 2 -83.36 36.40 6.86
N THR A 3 -82.56 36.98 7.73
CA THR A 3 -81.16 37.28 7.46
C THR A 3 -80.32 36.24 8.18
N CYS A 4 -79.70 35.38 7.39
CA CYS A 4 -78.66 34.47 7.82
C CYS A 4 -77.37 35.29 7.89
N ASP A 5 -76.78 35.42 9.06
CA ASP A 5 -75.40 35.89 9.20
C ASP A 5 -74.57 34.81 9.90
N ASP A 6 -73.42 34.61 9.28
CA ASP A 6 -72.59 33.43 9.26
C ASP A 6 -71.29 33.71 10.04
N ASN A 7 -70.73 32.62 10.56
CA ASN A 7 -69.30 32.36 10.65
C ASN A 7 -68.45 32.90 11.82
N GLY A 8 -67.53 32.02 12.24
CA GLY A 8 -66.37 32.33 13.09
C GLY A 8 -66.47 31.63 14.45
N THR A 9 -65.96 30.42 14.65
CA THR A 9 -64.52 30.19 14.71
C THR A 9 -64.29 28.67 14.74
N THR A 10 -64.07 28.04 13.59
CA THR A 10 -63.52 26.69 13.56
C THR A 10 -62.01 26.78 13.73
N SER A 11 -61.54 26.53 14.95
CA SER A 11 -60.13 26.41 15.28
C SER A 11 -59.49 25.32 14.42
N SER A 12 -58.81 25.75 13.36
CA SER A 12 -58.07 24.89 12.46
C SER A 12 -56.84 24.40 13.21
N THR A 13 -56.90 23.17 13.72
CA THR A 13 -55.72 22.42 14.14
C THR A 13 -54.90 22.15 12.89
N SER A 14 -54.02 23.10 12.58
CA SER A 14 -52.95 22.96 11.59
C SER A 14 -52.03 21.86 12.06
N LYS A 15 -52.36 20.62 11.67
CA LYS A 15 -51.52 19.44 11.83
C LYS A 15 -50.21 19.77 11.14
N ILE A 16 -49.19 20.17 11.91
CA ILE A 16 -47.84 20.39 11.44
C ILE A 16 -47.36 19.03 10.93
N ARG A 17 -47.57 18.78 9.63
CA ARG A 17 -47.01 17.64 8.94
C ARG A 17 -45.52 17.91 8.80
N LYS A 18 -44.76 17.65 9.88
CA LYS A 18 -43.31 17.47 9.80
C LYS A 18 -43.07 16.22 8.97
N LYS A 19 -43.17 16.34 7.64
CA LYS A 19 -42.55 15.38 6.73
C LYS A 19 -41.05 15.56 6.94
N ALA A 20 -40.47 14.72 7.80
CA ALA A 20 -39.03 14.64 7.96
C ALA A 20 -38.45 14.18 6.62
N LYS A 21 -38.03 15.13 5.78
CA LYS A 21 -37.10 14.90 4.67
C LYS A 21 -35.74 14.63 5.33
N LYS A 22 -35.56 13.40 5.84
CA LYS A 22 -34.32 12.89 6.42
C LYS A 22 -34.15 11.47 5.92
N ARG A 23 -33.49 11.27 4.77
CA ARG A 23 -32.83 10.00 4.40
C ARG A 23 -31.67 10.21 3.42
N ASP A 24 -31.80 11.10 2.43
CA ASP A 24 -30.80 11.23 1.37
C ASP A 24 -29.39 11.64 1.88
N SER A 25 -29.32 12.58 2.84
CA SER A 25 -28.02 13.11 3.34
C SER A 25 -27.18 12.09 4.13
N GLU A 26 -27.81 11.13 4.81
CA GLU A 26 -27.07 10.13 5.61
C GLU A 26 -26.48 9.04 4.70
N GLU A 27 -27.24 8.61 3.68
CA GLU A 27 -26.77 7.65 2.68
C GLU A 27 -25.61 8.22 1.85
N GLU A 28 -25.72 9.47 1.39
CA GLU A 28 -24.62 10.18 0.72
C GLU A 28 -23.37 10.27 1.61
N GLY A 29 -23.56 10.53 2.92
CA GLY A 29 -22.47 10.55 3.90
C GLY A 29 -21.80 9.20 4.09
N LEU A 30 -22.57 8.11 4.14
CA LEU A 30 -22.06 6.74 4.22
C LEU A 30 -21.30 6.35 2.95
N ILE A 31 -21.87 6.63 1.77
CA ILE A 31 -21.22 6.38 0.48
C ILE A 31 -19.89 7.13 0.38
N ALA A 32 -19.86 8.40 0.78
CA ALA A 32 -18.63 9.20 0.81
C ALA A 32 -17.59 8.64 1.79
N ALA A 33 -18.01 8.19 2.97
CA ALA A 33 -17.12 7.57 3.95
C ALA A 33 -16.51 6.27 3.43
N PHE A 34 -17.31 5.37 2.85
CA PHE A 34 -16.82 4.13 2.24
C PHE A 34 -15.86 4.39 1.08
N LYS A 35 -16.16 5.37 0.22
CA LYS A 35 -15.26 5.76 -0.87
C LYS A 35 -13.91 6.25 -0.33
N SER A 36 -13.92 7.14 0.67
CA SER A 36 -12.70 7.66 1.31
C SER A 36 -11.83 6.54 1.93
N VAL A 37 -12.45 5.59 2.63
CA VAL A 37 -11.75 4.42 3.18
C VAL A 37 -11.22 3.53 2.07
N GLY A 38 -12.00 3.29 1.01
CA GLY A 38 -11.59 2.50 -0.15
C GLY A 38 -10.39 3.10 -0.87
N ASP A 39 -10.40 4.42 -1.12
CA ASP A 39 -9.30 5.15 -1.76
C ASP A 39 -8.04 5.10 -0.88
N THR A 40 -8.19 5.27 0.45
CA THR A 40 -7.07 5.19 1.41
C THR A 40 -6.46 3.79 1.45
N LEU A 41 -7.30 2.74 1.46
CA LEU A 41 -6.85 1.36 1.44
C LEU A 41 -6.18 1.00 0.11
N SER A 42 -6.76 1.40 -1.02
CA SER A 42 -6.16 1.22 -2.36
C SER A 42 -4.78 1.85 -2.42
N SER A 43 -4.64 3.10 -1.96
CA SER A 43 -3.36 3.80 -1.93
C SER A 43 -2.33 3.11 -1.02
N ALA A 44 -2.76 2.56 0.12
CA ALA A 44 -1.88 1.79 1.00
C ALA A 44 -1.41 0.48 0.35
N ILE A 45 -2.31 -0.22 -0.37
CA ILE A 45 -1.99 -1.45 -1.11
C ILE A 45 -1.03 -1.15 -2.27
N GLU A 46 -1.28 -0.08 -3.03
CA GLU A 46 -0.40 0.34 -4.12
C GLU A 46 1.02 0.59 -3.62
N LYS A 47 1.19 1.29 -2.48
CA LYS A 47 2.51 1.55 -1.89
C LYS A 47 3.30 0.29 -1.52
N VAL A 48 2.62 -0.77 -1.10
CA VAL A 48 3.30 -2.06 -0.81
C VAL A 48 3.49 -2.90 -2.06
N ALA A 49 2.59 -2.79 -3.05
CA ALA A 49 2.68 -3.51 -4.32
C ALA A 49 3.79 -2.93 -5.22
N THR A 50 4.01 -1.62 -5.20
CA THR A 50 5.19 -0.97 -5.78
C THR A 50 6.45 -1.16 -4.95
N GLY A 51 6.37 -1.95 -3.87
CA GLY A 51 7.41 -2.10 -2.89
C GLY A 51 8.67 -2.72 -3.48
N ASP A 52 9.54 -1.89 -4.06
CA ASP A 52 10.97 -2.04 -4.05
C ASP A 52 11.47 -3.45 -4.44
N THR A 53 10.77 -4.09 -5.38
CA THR A 53 11.06 -5.44 -5.89
C THR A 53 12.15 -5.46 -6.95
N ASP A 54 12.53 -4.28 -7.46
CA ASP A 54 13.52 -4.15 -8.51
C ASP A 54 14.91 -4.57 -8.02
N VAL A 55 15.41 -5.62 -8.67
CA VAL A 55 16.78 -6.11 -8.58
C VAL A 55 17.59 -5.45 -9.70
N PRO A 56 18.81 -4.93 -9.45
CA PRO A 56 19.62 -4.33 -10.49
C PRO A 56 19.94 -5.31 -11.64
N ASP A 57 19.81 -4.86 -12.90
CA ASP A 57 20.04 -5.70 -14.08
C ASP A 57 21.49 -6.22 -14.18
N ASP A 58 22.45 -5.45 -13.70
CA ASP A 58 23.88 -5.76 -13.68
C ASP A 58 24.30 -6.61 -12.46
N LEU A 59 23.34 -7.04 -11.62
CA LEU A 59 23.64 -7.72 -10.37
C LEU A 59 24.49 -8.98 -10.59
N PHE A 60 24.07 -9.85 -11.51
CA PHE A 60 24.79 -11.11 -11.75
C PHE A 60 26.21 -10.85 -12.29
N ASP A 61 26.35 -9.91 -13.22
CA ASP A 61 27.65 -9.50 -13.77
C ASP A 61 28.55 -8.91 -12.68
N SER A 62 27.98 -8.16 -11.74
CA SER A 62 28.74 -7.62 -10.62
C SER A 62 29.28 -8.72 -9.69
N LEU A 63 28.56 -9.86 -9.58
CA LEU A 63 28.95 -10.99 -8.74
C LEU A 63 29.96 -11.91 -9.43
N ILE A 64 29.74 -12.26 -10.70
CA ILE A 64 30.64 -13.17 -11.44
C ILE A 64 32.06 -12.57 -11.60
N ASN A 65 32.17 -11.25 -11.56
CA ASN A 65 33.45 -10.54 -11.61
C ASN A 65 34.17 -10.45 -10.26
N LEU A 66 33.59 -10.96 -9.16
CA LEU A 66 34.26 -10.99 -7.86
C LEU A 66 35.32 -12.10 -7.83
N PRO A 67 36.62 -11.78 -7.65
CA PRO A 67 37.66 -12.79 -7.52
C PRO A 67 37.55 -13.59 -6.22
N GLY A 68 38.00 -14.84 -6.25
CA GLY A 68 38.11 -15.70 -5.07
C GLY A 68 36.85 -16.49 -4.69
N PHE A 69 35.83 -16.48 -5.56
CA PHE A 69 34.58 -17.24 -5.34
C PHE A 69 34.40 -18.31 -6.39
N GLU A 70 33.96 -19.49 -5.96
CA GLU A 70 33.52 -20.56 -6.86
C GLU A 70 32.15 -20.25 -7.44
N GLN A 71 31.82 -20.89 -8.57
CA GLN A 71 30.52 -20.70 -9.24
C GLN A 71 29.34 -21.00 -8.30
N THR A 72 29.45 -22.01 -7.43
CA THR A 72 28.42 -22.35 -6.44
C THR A 72 28.20 -21.23 -5.43
N HIS A 73 29.27 -20.56 -4.98
CA HIS A 73 29.19 -19.42 -4.07
C HIS A 73 28.45 -18.25 -4.73
N ILE A 74 28.80 -17.95 -5.99
CA ILE A 74 28.17 -16.89 -6.78
C ILE A 74 26.68 -17.16 -6.97
N SER A 75 26.30 -18.38 -7.39
CA SER A 75 24.91 -18.74 -7.60
C SER A 75 24.07 -18.67 -6.32
N LEU A 76 24.61 -19.14 -5.19
CA LEU A 76 23.90 -19.08 -3.90
C LEU A 76 23.69 -17.63 -3.44
N TYR A 77 24.73 -16.79 -3.57
CA TYR A 77 24.62 -15.39 -3.16
C TYR A 77 23.71 -14.59 -4.10
N PHE A 78 23.74 -14.85 -5.41
CA PHE A 78 22.80 -14.27 -6.36
C PHE A 78 21.35 -14.62 -6.01
N ASN A 79 21.04 -15.89 -5.74
CA ASN A 79 19.71 -16.31 -5.32
C ASN A 79 19.27 -15.59 -4.03
N TYR A 80 20.15 -15.45 -3.05
CA TYR A 80 19.86 -14.69 -1.83
C TYR A 80 19.51 -13.23 -2.12
N LEU A 81 20.25 -12.57 -3.01
CA LEU A 81 20.03 -11.17 -3.36
C LEU A 81 18.74 -10.96 -4.18
N VAL A 82 18.40 -11.89 -5.08
CA VAL A 82 17.14 -11.85 -5.85
C VAL A 82 15.92 -11.99 -4.92
N VAL A 83 16.00 -12.85 -3.90
CA VAL A 83 14.94 -13.00 -2.89
C VAL A 83 14.83 -11.76 -1.97
N HIS A 84 15.91 -10.99 -1.84
CA HIS A 84 15.96 -9.78 -1.01
C HIS A 84 16.38 -8.54 -1.83
N PRO A 85 15.50 -7.98 -2.69
CA PRO A 85 15.86 -6.90 -3.61
C PRO A 85 16.46 -5.64 -2.95
N HIS A 86 16.02 -5.32 -1.73
CA HIS A 86 16.59 -4.22 -0.95
C HIS A 86 18.09 -4.44 -0.61
N ILE A 87 18.50 -5.70 -0.35
CA ILE A 87 19.90 -6.08 -0.16
C ILE A 87 20.63 -6.04 -1.50
N ALA A 88 20.03 -6.53 -2.58
CA ALA A 88 20.61 -6.44 -3.92
C ALA A 88 20.96 -5.02 -4.33
N ARG A 89 20.06 -4.05 -4.11
CA ARG A 89 20.31 -2.63 -4.39
C ARG A 89 21.39 -2.05 -3.48
N ALA A 90 21.37 -2.39 -2.19
CA ALA A 90 22.41 -1.94 -1.27
C ALA A 90 23.78 -2.48 -1.69
N PHE A 91 23.86 -3.78 -1.98
CA PHE A 91 25.05 -4.45 -2.48
C PHE A 91 25.55 -3.78 -3.77
N ASN A 92 24.68 -3.50 -4.74
CA ASN A 92 25.13 -2.96 -6.03
C ASN A 92 25.73 -1.55 -5.92
N LYS A 93 25.28 -0.76 -4.94
CA LYS A 93 25.80 0.59 -4.64
C LYS A 93 27.15 0.59 -3.91
N LEU A 94 27.60 -0.56 -3.38
CA LEU A 94 28.87 -0.64 -2.66
C LEU A 94 30.07 -0.49 -3.61
N PRO A 95 31.17 0.13 -3.15
CA PRO A 95 32.46 0.01 -3.81
C PRO A 95 32.91 -1.47 -3.89
N PHE A 96 33.78 -1.77 -4.86
CA PHE A 96 34.23 -3.14 -5.14
C PHE A 96 34.75 -3.91 -3.91
N ASP A 97 35.62 -3.28 -3.10
CA ASP A 97 36.18 -3.92 -1.90
C ASP A 97 35.10 -4.31 -0.87
N HIS A 98 34.05 -3.50 -0.75
CA HIS A 98 32.93 -3.80 0.14
C HIS A 98 32.01 -4.89 -0.43
N LYS A 99 31.83 -4.97 -1.75
CA LYS A 99 31.15 -6.09 -2.41
C LYS A 99 31.87 -7.42 -2.10
N LEU A 100 33.21 -7.42 -2.18
CA LEU A 100 34.03 -8.58 -1.82
C LEU A 100 33.84 -9.00 -0.36
N ILE A 101 33.84 -8.05 0.58
CA ILE A 101 33.63 -8.34 2.01
C ILE A 101 32.25 -8.95 2.24
N TRP A 102 31.21 -8.40 1.62
CA TRP A 102 29.84 -8.89 1.76
C TRP A 102 29.68 -10.30 1.23
N ALA A 103 30.18 -10.56 0.01
CA ALA A 103 30.15 -11.90 -0.57
C ALA A 103 30.95 -12.90 0.28
N ARG A 104 32.12 -12.50 0.79
CA ARG A 104 32.95 -13.35 1.67
C ARG A 104 32.20 -13.70 2.96
N ASN A 105 31.60 -12.71 3.62
CA ASN A 105 30.86 -12.93 4.85
C ASN A 105 29.69 -13.89 4.64
N PHE A 106 28.92 -13.69 3.56
CA PHE A 106 27.82 -14.58 3.20
C PHE A 106 28.31 -16.01 2.97
N VAL A 107 29.39 -16.19 2.20
CA VAL A 107 29.97 -17.50 1.91
C VAL A 107 30.50 -18.14 3.19
N SER A 108 31.22 -17.42 4.04
CA SER A 108 31.74 -17.95 5.30
C SER A 108 30.65 -18.41 6.27
N GLU A 109 29.47 -17.78 6.23
CA GLU A 109 28.32 -18.16 7.04
C GLU A 109 27.64 -19.44 6.50
N LYS A 110 27.53 -19.56 5.17
CA LYS A 110 26.85 -20.70 4.53
C LYS A 110 27.75 -21.90 4.29
N PHE A 111 29.06 -21.70 4.20
CA PHE A 111 30.09 -22.70 3.99
C PHE A 111 31.13 -22.63 5.11
N PRO A 112 30.76 -22.98 6.36
CA PRO A 112 31.71 -22.96 7.46
C PRO A 112 32.83 -23.99 7.23
N GLY A 113 34.09 -23.53 7.27
CA GLY A 113 35.27 -24.40 7.15
C GLY A 113 35.87 -24.52 5.74
N VAL A 114 35.39 -23.73 4.77
CA VAL A 114 36.05 -23.50 3.48
C VAL A 114 36.88 -22.22 3.53
#